data_AF-A0A838TVG6-F1
#
_entry.id   AF-A0A838TVG6-F1
#
_cell.length_a   1.000
_cell.length_b   1.000
_cell.length_c   1.000
_cell.angle_alpha   90.00
_cell.angle_beta   90.00
_cell.angle_gamma   90.00
#
_symmetry.space_group_name_H-M   'P 1'
#
loop_
_entity.id
_entity.type
_entity.pdbx_description
1 polymer ?
#
loop_
_entity_poly.entity_id
_entity_poly.type
_entity_poly.pdbx_seq_one_letter_code
_entity_poly.pdbx_strand_id
1 'polypeptide(L)'
;MKLRNTVTKLRLVWIITLIGIILLIKVFSANSQWVEALYSTKLYMAFAYFLRLIFGWLPFSLGDIFYILVIVWFLWKLWRFSAKLFRRQLNKRWFANAGYSMVITAMLVYIIFNIFWGINYNRKDLAQQLNLQLSKRDTADLITIEKLLVLKVNASKTALVNQNASYPTNKELFKRAFTCYQQAEKLYPFLS
;
A
#
# COMPACT_ATOMS: atom_id res chain seq x y z
N MET A 1 -33.53 14.17 26.21
CA MET A 1 -32.92 12.86 26.57
C MET A 1 -32.84 11.88 25.39
N LYS A 2 -33.90 11.70 24.58
CA LYS A 2 -33.95 10.79 23.42
C LYS A 2 -32.83 11.01 22.36
N LEU A 3 -32.61 12.24 21.91
CA LEU A 3 -31.60 12.57 20.87
C LEU A 3 -30.16 12.16 21.25
N ARG A 4 -29.76 12.33 22.52
CA ARG A 4 -28.42 11.97 23.00
C ARG A 4 -28.19 10.46 22.95
N ASN A 5 -29.22 9.67 23.25
CA ASN A 5 -29.16 8.20 23.20
C ASN A 5 -29.12 7.67 21.76
N THR A 6 -29.78 8.35 20.80
CA THR A 6 -29.69 7.97 19.39
C THR A 6 -28.29 8.17 18.82
N VAL A 7 -27.65 9.30 19.14
CA VAL A 7 -26.28 9.60 18.67
C VAL A 7 -25.26 8.61 19.25
N THR A 8 -25.36 8.27 20.54
CA THR A 8 -24.44 7.28 21.15
C THR A 8 -24.64 5.88 20.59
N LYS A 9 -25.90 5.45 20.36
CA LYS A 9 -26.20 4.18 19.69
C LYS A 9 -25.60 4.14 18.28
N LEU A 10 -25.79 5.18 17.48
CA LEU A 10 -25.23 5.24 16.13
C LEU A 10 -23.71 5.16 16.15
N ARG A 11 -23.04 5.89 17.04
CA ARG A 11 -21.58 5.83 17.22
C ARG A 11 -21.09 4.43 17.56
N LEU A 12 -21.81 3.72 18.42
CA LEU A 12 -21.46 2.35 18.78
C LEU A 12 -21.63 1.40 17.58
N VAL A 13 -22.71 1.55 16.81
CA VAL A 13 -22.93 0.76 15.58
C VAL A 13 -21.78 0.97 14.60
N TRP A 14 -21.37 2.21 14.36
CA TRP A 14 -20.21 2.50 13.49
C TRP A 14 -18.94 1.81 13.98
N ILE A 15 -18.61 1.89 15.27
CA ILE A 15 -17.43 1.24 15.83
C ILE A 15 -17.51 -0.28 15.64
N ILE A 16 -18.64 -0.89 15.99
CA ILE A 16 -18.83 -2.35 15.88
C ILE A 16 -18.71 -2.79 14.42
N THR A 17 -19.32 -2.07 13.48
CA THR A 17 -19.23 -2.38 12.04
C THR A 17 -17.79 -2.29 11.56
N LEU A 18 -17.06 -1.22 11.90
CA LEU A 18 -15.66 -1.06 11.50
C LEU A 18 -14.75 -2.13 12.12
N ILE A 19 -14.95 -2.49 13.38
CA ILE A 19 -14.23 -3.59 14.03
C ILE A 19 -14.55 -4.91 13.31
N GLY A 20 -15.81 -5.17 12.96
CA GLY A 20 -16.21 -6.35 12.20
C GLY A 20 -15.47 -6.44 10.86
N ILE A 21 -15.41 -5.33 10.10
CA ILE A 21 -14.63 -5.27 8.84
C ILE A 21 -13.15 -5.54 9.08
N ILE A 22 -12.55 -4.94 10.12
CA ILE A 22 -11.14 -5.17 10.48
C ILE A 22 -10.88 -6.64 10.81
N LEU A 23 -11.78 -7.28 11.56
CA LEU A 23 -11.66 -8.71 11.89
C LEU A 23 -11.78 -9.57 10.63
N LEU A 24 -12.73 -9.26 9.73
CA LEU A 24 -12.85 -9.95 8.44
C LEU A 24 -11.58 -9.82 7.60
N ILE A 25 -11.00 -8.62 7.52
CA ILE A 25 -9.71 -8.39 6.85
C ILE A 25 -8.64 -9.26 7.49
N LYS A 26 -8.51 -9.25 8.82
CA LYS A 26 -7.48 -10.04 9.51
C LYS A 26 -7.64 -11.55 9.31
N VAL A 27 -8.86 -12.07 9.41
CA VAL A 27 -9.13 -13.51 9.19
C VAL A 27 -8.84 -13.89 7.75
N PHE A 28 -9.25 -13.06 6.79
CA PHE A 28 -8.94 -13.28 5.38
C PHE A 28 -7.42 -13.24 5.11
N SER A 29 -6.74 -12.22 5.62
CA SER A 29 -5.29 -12.03 5.49
C SER A 29 -4.46 -13.08 6.22
N ALA A 30 -5.02 -13.84 7.16
CA ALA A 30 -4.30 -14.90 7.84
C ALA A 30 -3.99 -16.10 6.93
N ASN A 31 -4.74 -16.27 5.84
CA ASN A 31 -4.52 -17.34 4.87
C ASN A 31 -3.87 -16.79 3.59
N SER A 32 -2.56 -17.04 3.45
CA SER A 32 -1.79 -16.56 2.29
C SER A 32 -2.24 -17.14 0.96
N GLN A 33 -2.84 -18.33 0.94
CA GLN A 33 -3.40 -18.93 -0.28
C GLN A 33 -4.64 -18.17 -0.75
N TRP A 34 -5.51 -17.76 0.18
CA TRP A 34 -6.69 -16.95 -0.13
C TRP A 34 -6.29 -15.56 -0.61
N VAL A 35 -5.32 -14.95 0.07
CA VAL A 35 -4.75 -13.66 -0.36
C VAL A 35 -4.25 -13.75 -1.80
N GLU A 36 -3.43 -14.76 -2.11
CA GLU A 36 -2.87 -14.94 -3.45
C GLU A 36 -3.97 -15.16 -4.52
N ALA A 37 -4.87 -16.11 -4.29
CA ALA A 37 -5.81 -16.60 -5.31
C ALA A 37 -7.06 -15.71 -5.51
N LEU A 38 -7.47 -14.96 -4.47
CA LEU A 38 -8.70 -14.16 -4.52
C LEU A 38 -8.40 -12.66 -4.51
N TYR A 39 -7.49 -12.21 -3.65
CA TYR A 39 -7.20 -10.79 -3.53
C TYR A 39 -6.14 -10.33 -4.53
N SER A 40 -4.92 -10.85 -4.47
CA SER A 40 -3.77 -10.31 -5.22
C SER A 40 -3.91 -10.49 -6.73
N THR A 41 -4.24 -11.70 -7.18
CA THR A 41 -4.32 -12.04 -8.61
C THR A 41 -5.60 -11.58 -9.29
N LYS A 42 -6.71 -11.42 -8.55
CA LYS A 42 -8.02 -11.05 -9.12
C LYS A 42 -8.46 -9.64 -8.72
N LEU A 43 -8.82 -9.45 -7.45
CA LEU A 43 -9.41 -8.18 -6.98
C LEU A 43 -8.43 -7.01 -7.12
N TYR A 44 -7.20 -7.18 -6.62
CA TYR A 44 -6.18 -6.15 -6.67
C TYR A 44 -5.73 -5.86 -8.10
N MET A 45 -5.58 -6.87 -8.95
CA MET A 45 -5.24 -6.66 -10.36
C MET A 45 -6.31 -5.83 -11.08
N ALA A 46 -7.59 -6.18 -10.94
CA ALA A 46 -8.70 -5.43 -11.52
C ALA A 46 -8.75 -3.99 -10.99
N PHE A 47 -8.58 -3.82 -9.67
CA PHE A 47 -8.59 -2.52 -9.02
C PHE A 47 -7.40 -1.65 -9.43
N ALA A 48 -6.19 -2.21 -9.52
CA ALA A 48 -4.98 -1.52 -9.95
C ALA A 48 -5.08 -1.09 -11.42
N TYR A 49 -5.65 -1.95 -12.28
CA TYR A 49 -5.92 -1.59 -13.67
C TYR A 49 -6.92 -0.44 -13.78
N PHE A 50 -8.02 -0.49 -13.02
CA PHE A 50 -9.01 0.59 -12.97
C PHE A 50 -8.40 1.91 -12.50
N LEU A 51 -7.59 1.90 -11.43
CA LEU A 51 -6.87 3.09 -10.98
C LEU A 51 -5.90 3.62 -12.04
N ARG A 52 -5.20 2.73 -12.76
CA ARG A 52 -4.28 3.13 -13.83
C ARG A 52 -5.02 3.71 -15.03
N LEU A 53 -6.22 3.24 -15.36
CA LEU A 53 -7.05 3.85 -16.40
C LEU A 53 -7.44 5.28 -16.05
N ILE A 54 -7.85 5.53 -14.81
CA ILE A 54 -8.33 6.85 -14.39
C ILE A 54 -7.18 7.83 -14.12
N PHE A 55 -6.09 7.36 -13.53
CA PHE A 55 -5.02 8.22 -13.01
C PHE A 55 -3.66 8.03 -13.70
N GLY A 56 -3.50 7.04 -14.57
CA GLY A 56 -2.21 6.72 -15.19
C GLY A 56 -1.71 7.75 -16.21
N TRP A 57 -2.54 8.71 -16.61
CA TRP A 57 -2.14 9.85 -17.43
C TRP A 57 -1.48 10.97 -16.61
N LEU A 58 -1.61 10.95 -15.28
CA LEU A 58 -0.96 11.92 -14.41
C LEU A 58 0.54 11.64 -14.34
N PRO A 59 1.40 12.67 -14.45
CA PRO A 59 2.85 12.50 -14.36
C PRO A 59 3.36 12.31 -12.92
N PHE A 60 2.46 12.24 -11.93
CA PHE A 60 2.74 12.07 -10.50
C PHE A 60 1.78 11.04 -9.88
N SER A 61 2.16 10.47 -8.73
CA SER A 61 1.33 9.50 -8.02
C SER A 61 0.17 10.18 -7.29
N LEU A 62 -1.06 9.71 -7.53
CA LEU A 62 -2.23 10.15 -6.76
C LEU A 62 -2.07 9.86 -5.25
N GLY A 63 -1.35 8.79 -4.92
CA GLY A 63 -1.03 8.44 -3.53
C GLY A 63 -0.24 9.54 -2.82
N ASP A 64 0.64 10.25 -3.53
CA ASP A 64 1.44 11.33 -2.95
C ASP A 64 0.56 12.52 -2.57
N ILE A 65 -0.44 12.85 -3.42
CA ILE A 65 -1.44 13.87 -3.07
C ILE A 65 -2.21 13.43 -1.82
N PHE A 66 -2.63 12.18 -1.75
CA PHE A 66 -3.34 11.66 -0.59
C PHE A 66 -2.50 11.75 0.69
N TYR A 67 -1.20 11.40 0.63
CA TYR A 67 -0.29 11.56 1.76
C TYR A 67 -0.17 13.02 2.21
N ILE A 68 -0.01 13.95 1.27
CA ILE A 68 0.05 15.39 1.58
C ILE A 68 -1.26 15.83 2.26
N LEU A 69 -2.42 15.43 1.74
CA LEU A 69 -3.72 15.79 2.33
C LEU A 69 -3.87 15.25 3.75
N VAL A 70 -3.47 14.00 4.01
CA VAL A 70 -3.50 13.40 5.36
C VAL A 70 -2.58 14.16 6.31
N ILE A 71 -1.36 14.49 5.87
CA ILE A 71 -0.39 15.26 6.67
C ILE A 71 -0.94 16.64 7.00
N VAL A 72 -1.43 17.38 6.00
CA VAL A 72 -2.01 18.72 6.20
C VAL A 72 -3.21 18.66 7.12
N TRP A 73 -4.10 17.69 6.95
CA TRP A 73 -5.25 17.49 7.83
C TRP A 73 -4.81 17.21 9.27
N PHE A 74 -3.80 16.36 9.47
CA PHE A 74 -3.27 16.03 10.79
C PHE A 74 -2.63 17.25 11.47
N LEU A 75 -1.80 18.00 10.74
CA LEU A 75 -1.18 19.24 11.23
C LEU A 75 -2.25 20.29 11.59
N TRP A 76 -3.29 20.44 10.77
CA TRP A 76 -4.40 21.34 11.07
C TRP A 76 -5.16 20.92 12.34
N LYS A 77 -5.41 19.61 12.54
CA LYS A 77 -6.01 19.10 13.78
C LYS A 77 -5.13 19.34 14.99
N LEU A 78 -3.82 19.12 14.86
CA LEU A 78 -2.84 19.37 15.91
C LEU A 78 -2.82 20.86 16.29
N TRP A 79 -2.78 21.76 15.31
CA TRP A 79 -2.83 23.20 15.54
C TRP A 79 -4.11 23.63 16.27
N ARG A 80 -5.29 23.14 15.84
CA ARG A 80 -6.56 23.43 16.54
C ARG A 80 -6.59 22.87 17.96
N PHE A 81 -5.99 21.70 18.19
CA PHE A 81 -5.86 21.14 19.53
C PHE A 81 -4.99 22.03 20.41
N SER A 82 -3.78 22.38 19.95
CA SER A 82 -2.87 23.28 20.66
C SER A 82 -3.52 24.63 20.97
N ALA A 83 -4.18 25.26 19.99
CA ALA A 83 -4.87 26.53 20.19
C ALA A 83 -5.97 26.46 21.27
N LYS A 84 -6.72 25.35 21.35
CA LYS A 84 -7.74 25.15 22.40
C LYS A 84 -7.14 24.82 23.76
N LEU A 85 -6.01 24.10 23.78
CA LEU A 85 -5.24 23.81 24.98
C LEU A 85 -4.74 25.10 25.63
N PHE A 86 -4.11 25.99 24.84
CA PHE A 86 -3.65 27.30 25.32
C PHE A 86 -4.78 28.19 25.82
N ARG A 87 -5.98 28.12 25.21
CA ARG A 87 -7.17 28.88 25.64
C ARG A 87 -7.91 28.26 26.83
N ARG A 88 -7.46 27.13 27.39
CA ARG A 88 -8.14 26.36 28.46
C ARG A 88 -9.62 26.03 28.15
N GLN A 89 -9.97 25.89 26.87
CA GLN A 89 -11.35 25.62 26.41
C GLN A 89 -11.65 24.12 26.24
N LEU A 90 -10.82 23.26 26.84
CA LEU A 90 -10.92 21.82 26.69
C LEU A 90 -11.87 21.23 27.74
N ASN A 91 -13.07 20.84 27.29
CA ASN A 91 -14.05 20.15 28.14
C ASN A 91 -14.08 18.65 27.85
N LYS A 92 -14.52 17.83 28.82
CA LYS A 92 -14.64 16.36 28.67
C LYS A 92 -15.39 15.92 27.39
N ARG A 93 -16.44 16.67 27.01
CA ARG A 93 -17.19 16.43 25.76
C ARG A 93 -16.36 16.64 24.49
N TRP A 94 -15.44 17.61 24.50
CA TRP A 94 -14.54 17.85 23.38
C TRP A 94 -13.57 16.69 23.21
N PHE A 95 -12.93 16.24 24.30
CA PHE A 95 -12.05 15.06 24.27
C PHE A 95 -12.76 13.80 23.79
N ALA A 96 -13.99 13.52 24.28
CA ALA A 96 -14.76 12.37 23.85
C ALA A 96 -15.08 12.40 22.35
N ASN A 97 -15.44 13.57 21.81
CA ASN A 97 -15.71 13.74 20.37
C ASN A 97 -14.43 13.67 19.53
N ALA A 98 -13.33 14.25 20.00
CA ALA A 98 -12.04 14.22 19.32
C ALA A 98 -11.49 12.78 19.28
N GLY A 99 -11.51 12.08 20.41
CA GLY A 99 -11.10 10.68 20.52
C GLY A 99 -11.94 9.76 19.63
N TYR A 100 -13.27 9.90 19.67
CA TYR A 100 -14.15 9.15 18.75
C TYR A 100 -13.79 9.39 17.28
N SER A 101 -13.64 10.67 16.88
CA SER A 101 -13.30 11.00 15.49
C SER A 101 -11.95 10.42 15.09
N MET A 102 -10.95 10.49 15.97
CA MET A 102 -9.62 9.95 15.74
C MET A 102 -9.63 8.43 15.60
N VAL A 103 -10.37 7.71 16.45
CA VAL A 103 -10.52 6.25 16.36
C VAL A 103 -11.20 5.84 15.06
N ILE A 104 -12.30 6.50 14.69
CA ILE A 104 -12.99 6.23 13.42
C ILE A 104 -12.07 6.52 12.23
N THR A 105 -11.37 7.65 12.22
CA THR A 105 -10.41 7.96 11.15
C THR A 105 -9.31 6.92 11.07
N ALA A 106 -8.73 6.50 12.19
CA ALA A 106 -7.69 5.46 12.21
C ALA A 106 -8.20 4.11 11.67
N MET A 107 -9.41 3.69 12.06
CA MET A 107 -10.05 2.48 11.55
C MET A 107 -10.29 2.56 10.04
N LEU A 108 -10.80 3.69 9.55
CA LEU A 108 -11.02 3.89 8.12
C LEU A 108 -9.72 3.89 7.32
N VAL A 109 -8.69 4.60 7.81
CA VAL A 109 -7.35 4.59 7.18
C VAL A 109 -6.79 3.17 7.14
N TYR A 110 -6.91 2.41 8.23
CA TYR A 110 -6.48 1.01 8.26
C TYR A 110 -7.22 0.14 7.24
N ILE A 111 -8.54 0.25 7.16
CA ILE A 111 -9.37 -0.52 6.23
C ILE A 111 -9.01 -0.16 4.78
N ILE A 112 -8.97 1.14 4.46
CA ILE A 112 -8.61 1.63 3.11
C ILE A 112 -7.21 1.17 2.74
N PHE A 113 -6.23 1.33 3.63
CA PHE A 113 -4.87 0.86 3.42
C PHE A 113 -4.84 -0.64 3.08
N ASN A 114 -5.54 -1.47 3.86
CA ASN A 114 -5.56 -2.91 3.65
C ASN A 114 -6.23 -3.31 2.34
N ILE A 115 -7.39 -2.73 2.02
CA ILE A 115 -8.14 -3.02 0.79
C ILE A 115 -7.43 -2.49 -0.45
N PHE A 116 -6.68 -1.39 -0.35
CA PHE A 116 -5.97 -0.85 -1.50
C PHE A 116 -4.68 -1.61 -1.76
N TRP A 117 -3.92 -2.01 -0.75
CA TRP A 117 -2.68 -2.76 -0.95
C TRP A 117 -2.23 -3.59 0.25
N GLY A 118 -2.65 -3.27 1.48
CA GLY A 118 -2.09 -3.88 2.68
C GLY A 118 -2.27 -5.40 2.76
N ILE A 119 -3.37 -5.93 2.22
CA ILE A 119 -3.58 -7.38 2.17
C ILE A 119 -2.51 -8.07 1.30
N ASN A 120 -1.90 -7.39 0.31
CA ASN A 120 -0.83 -7.97 -0.51
C ASN A 120 0.45 -8.30 0.29
N TYR A 121 0.65 -7.72 1.48
CA TYR A 121 1.77 -8.10 2.34
C TYR A 121 1.61 -9.49 2.97
N ASN A 122 0.40 -10.06 2.91
CA ASN A 122 0.09 -11.40 3.40
C ASN A 122 0.08 -12.46 2.28
N ARG A 123 0.63 -12.13 1.10
CA ARG A 123 0.82 -13.09 0.00
C ARG A 123 1.74 -14.24 0.38
N LYS A 124 1.74 -15.29 -0.44
CA LYS A 124 2.66 -16.41 -0.28
C LYS A 124 4.10 -15.91 -0.41
N ASP A 125 4.99 -16.43 0.44
CA ASP A 125 6.40 -16.04 0.44
C ASP A 125 7.06 -16.42 -0.90
N LEU A 126 7.72 -15.45 -1.52
CA LEU A 126 8.44 -15.62 -2.78
C LEU A 126 9.53 -16.69 -2.66
N ALA A 127 10.19 -16.79 -1.50
CA ALA A 127 11.20 -17.82 -1.28
C ALA A 127 10.59 -19.23 -1.34
N GLN A 128 9.38 -19.40 -0.79
CA GLN A 128 8.63 -20.65 -0.90
C GLN A 128 8.17 -20.91 -2.33
N GLN A 129 7.76 -19.86 -3.07
CA GLN A 129 7.36 -20.00 -4.48
C GLN A 129 8.53 -20.38 -5.40
N LEU A 130 9.73 -19.89 -5.09
CA LEU A 130 10.96 -20.18 -5.81
C LEU A 130 11.71 -21.42 -5.28
N ASN A 131 11.19 -22.10 -4.25
CA ASN A 131 11.86 -23.21 -3.55
C ASN A 131 13.29 -22.85 -3.11
N LEU A 132 13.51 -21.61 -2.65
CA LEU A 132 14.81 -21.16 -2.16
C LEU A 132 15.05 -21.71 -0.76
N GLN A 133 16.26 -22.23 -0.53
CA GLN A 133 16.72 -22.55 0.81
C GLN A 133 17.06 -21.24 1.52
N LEU A 134 16.21 -20.84 2.47
CA LEU A 134 16.44 -19.66 3.29
C LEU A 134 17.56 -19.96 4.30
N SER A 135 18.79 -19.61 3.94
CA SER A 135 19.90 -19.53 4.89
C SER A 135 19.79 -18.26 5.73
N LYS A 136 20.55 -18.18 6.82
CA LYS A 136 20.65 -16.96 7.65
C LYS A 136 21.16 -15.83 6.74
N ARG A 137 20.42 -14.71 6.67
CA ARG A 137 20.80 -13.53 5.87
C ARG A 137 22.24 -13.14 6.18
N ASP A 138 23.11 -13.28 5.19
CA ASP A 138 24.50 -12.84 5.25
C ASP A 138 24.64 -11.49 4.52
N THR A 139 25.36 -10.57 5.13
CA THR A 139 25.70 -9.29 4.49
C THR A 139 26.61 -9.52 3.27
N ALA A 140 27.38 -10.61 3.24
CA ALA A 140 28.20 -10.98 2.08
C ALA A 140 27.35 -11.26 0.82
N ASP A 141 26.21 -11.93 0.97
CA ASP A 141 25.29 -12.21 -0.14
C ASP A 141 24.70 -10.90 -0.70
N LEU A 142 24.36 -9.95 0.17
CA LEU A 142 23.85 -8.63 -0.22
C LEU A 142 24.90 -7.86 -1.04
N ILE A 143 26.16 -7.83 -0.59
CA ILE A 143 27.26 -7.19 -1.31
C ILE A 143 27.49 -7.87 -2.67
N THR A 144 27.34 -9.20 -2.73
CA THR A 144 27.50 -9.96 -3.98
C THR A 144 26.40 -9.60 -4.99
N ILE A 145 25.14 -9.57 -4.55
CA ILE A 145 24.01 -9.15 -5.40
C ILE A 145 24.18 -7.70 -5.84
N GLU A 146 24.58 -6.80 -4.94
CA GLU A 146 24.85 -5.39 -5.26
C GLU A 146 25.87 -5.27 -6.39
N LYS A 147 27.04 -5.90 -6.24
CA LYS A 147 28.11 -5.87 -7.25
C LYS A 147 27.64 -6.46 -8.58
N LEU A 148 26.90 -7.57 -8.55
CA LEU A 148 26.35 -8.18 -9.75
C LEU A 148 25.39 -7.23 -10.49
N LEU A 149 24.50 -6.54 -9.76
CA LEU A 149 23.56 -5.59 -10.33
C LEU A 149 24.28 -4.38 -10.94
N VAL A 150 25.27 -3.82 -10.23
CA VAL A 150 26.10 -2.71 -10.77
C VAL A 150 26.80 -3.13 -12.06
N LEU A 151 27.40 -4.32 -12.09
CA LEU A 151 28.05 -4.84 -13.29
C LEU A 151 27.06 -5.01 -14.45
N LYS A 152 25.86 -5.57 -14.21
CA LYS A 152 24.82 -5.77 -15.23
C LYS A 152 24.28 -4.44 -15.77
N VAL A 153 24.05 -3.45 -14.89
CA VAL A 153 23.58 -2.12 -15.28
C VAL A 153 24.63 -1.41 -16.13
N ASN A 154 25.89 -1.42 -15.69
CA ASN A 154 26.99 -0.80 -16.44
C ASN A 154 27.19 -1.46 -17.80
N ALA A 155 27.20 -2.81 -17.86
CA ALA A 155 27.29 -3.54 -19.12
C ALA A 155 26.14 -3.19 -20.08
N SER A 156 24.92 -3.05 -19.57
CA SER A 156 23.75 -2.64 -20.37
C SER A 156 23.90 -1.21 -20.90
N LYS A 157 24.42 -0.28 -20.09
CA LYS A 157 24.68 1.09 -20.52
C LYS A 157 25.80 1.16 -21.57
N THR A 158 26.90 0.43 -21.36
CA THR A 158 28.01 0.33 -22.31
C THR A 158 27.55 -0.23 -23.66
N ALA A 159 26.71 -1.26 -23.66
CA ALA A 159 26.15 -1.83 -24.89
C ALA A 159 25.34 -0.79 -25.69
N LEU A 160 24.53 0.04 -25.01
CA LEU A 160 23.78 1.12 -25.67
C LEU A 160 24.71 2.17 -26.27
N VAL A 161 25.75 2.57 -25.53
CA VAL A 161 26.75 3.56 -26.00
C VAL A 161 27.50 3.02 -27.22
N ASN A 162 27.99 1.78 -27.18
CA ASN A 162 28.74 1.17 -28.28
C ASN A 162 27.90 1.02 -29.55
N GLN A 163 26.58 0.84 -29.42
CA GLN A 163 25.66 0.74 -30.55
C GLN A 163 25.17 2.10 -31.06
N ASN A 164 25.61 3.21 -30.47
CA ASN A 164 25.06 4.55 -30.68
C ASN A 164 23.51 4.57 -30.58
N ALA A 165 22.96 3.72 -29.72
CA ALA A 165 21.52 3.57 -29.56
C ALA A 165 20.97 4.70 -28.66
N SER A 166 19.87 5.32 -29.09
CA SER A 166 19.14 6.28 -28.26
C SER A 166 18.58 5.58 -27.02
N TYR A 167 18.49 6.33 -25.91
CA TYR A 167 17.88 5.81 -24.69
C TYR A 167 16.38 5.60 -24.91
N PRO A 168 15.81 4.42 -24.57
CA PRO A 168 14.40 4.15 -24.82
C PRO A 168 13.51 5.09 -24.02
N THR A 169 12.36 5.44 -24.59
CA THR A 169 11.34 6.23 -23.88
C THR A 169 10.72 5.43 -22.74
N ASN A 170 10.10 6.09 -21.75
CA ASN A 170 9.39 5.40 -20.66
C ASN A 170 8.35 4.39 -21.19
N LYS A 171 7.63 4.75 -22.25
CA LYS A 171 6.63 3.87 -22.88
C LYS A 171 7.27 2.59 -23.43
N GLU A 172 8.43 2.70 -24.08
CA GLU A 172 9.17 1.55 -24.59
C GLU A 172 9.77 0.71 -23.46
N LEU A 173 10.30 1.34 -22.41
CA LEU A 173 10.80 0.65 -21.22
C LEU A 173 9.69 -0.16 -20.55
N PHE A 174 8.51 0.42 -20.35
CA PHE A 174 7.35 -0.29 -19.79
C PHE A 174 6.91 -1.46 -20.68
N LYS A 175 6.87 -1.26 -22.00
CA LYS A 175 6.53 -2.34 -22.94
C LYS A 175 7.55 -3.49 -22.89
N ARG A 176 8.84 -3.17 -22.88
CA ARG A 176 9.93 -4.16 -22.77
C ARG A 176 9.85 -4.91 -21.44
N ALA A 177 9.66 -4.20 -20.34
CA ALA A 177 9.50 -4.81 -19.02
C ALA A 177 8.32 -5.79 -19.02
N PHE A 178 7.16 -5.39 -19.55
CA PHE A 178 6.00 -6.27 -19.69
C PHE A 178 6.32 -7.53 -20.49
N THR A 179 6.98 -7.40 -21.64
CA THR A 179 7.41 -8.56 -22.44
C THR A 179 8.38 -9.48 -21.68
N CYS A 180 9.33 -8.92 -20.92
CA CYS A 180 10.24 -9.73 -20.09
C CYS A 180 9.47 -10.50 -19.01
N TYR A 181 8.47 -9.89 -18.36
CA TYR A 181 7.63 -10.58 -17.39
C TYR A 181 6.80 -11.69 -18.03
N GLN A 182 6.20 -11.47 -19.20
CA GLN A 182 5.49 -12.53 -19.94
C GLN A 182 6.39 -13.70 -20.34
N GLN A 183 7.67 -13.44 -20.62
CA GLN A 183 8.64 -14.51 -20.88
C GLN A 183 9.00 -15.26 -19.60
N ALA A 184 9.21 -14.55 -18.49
CA ALA A 184 9.52 -15.14 -17.20
C ALA A 184 8.34 -15.96 -16.64
N GLU A 185 7.10 -15.51 -16.86
CA GLU A 185 5.86 -16.20 -16.47
C GLU A 185 5.81 -17.65 -16.98
N LYS A 186 6.35 -17.90 -18.19
CA LYS A 186 6.42 -19.26 -18.77
C LYS A 186 7.20 -20.24 -17.88
N LEU A 187 8.20 -19.74 -17.16
CA LEU A 187 9.02 -20.52 -16.22
C LEU A 187 8.49 -20.41 -14.79
N TYR A 188 7.89 -19.27 -14.45
CA TYR A 188 7.40 -18.94 -13.11
C TYR A 188 5.96 -18.40 -13.20
N PRO A 189 4.94 -19.28 -13.23
CA PRO A 189 3.55 -18.89 -13.47
C PRO A 189 2.95 -17.90 -12.46
N PHE A 190 3.57 -17.74 -11.28
CA PHE A 190 3.15 -16.77 -10.27
C PHE A 190 3.64 -15.33 -10.55
N LEU A 191 4.44 -15.12 -11.61
CA LEU A 191 4.89 -13.80 -12.08
C LEU A 191 3.91 -13.15 -13.08
N SER A 192 2.80 -13.82 -13.39
CA SER A 192 1.69 -13.31 -14.21
C SER A 192 1.10 -12.01 -13.66
#